data_AF-A0A7C9E7C2-F1
#
_entry.id   AF-A0A7C9E7C2-F1
#
_cell.length_a   1.000
_cell.length_b   1.000
_cell.length_c   1.000
_cell.angle_alpha   90.00
_cell.angle_beta   90.00
_cell.angle_gamma   90.00
#
_symmetry.space_group_name_H-M   'P 1'
#
loop_
_entity.id
_entity.type
_entity.pdbx_description
1 polymer ?
#
loop_
_entity_poly.entity_id
_entity_poly.type
_entity_poly.pdbx_seq_one_letter_code
_entity_poly.pdbx_strand_id
1 'polypeptide(L)'
;TLMNIADNPTNVQLPGMYNKQENKRVPIVVTGNDFSTLYAPLIRDGRMEKFYWAPTREDRIGVATGIFRTDNVPAQDIVKLVDTFPGQSIDFFGALRARVYDDEVRKFVTGIGVETVGKRLVNSLEGPPVFEQPKMTLDKLLEYGNMLVAEQENVKRVQLADKYLNEAALGDANRDSIDRGTF
;
A
#
# COMPACT_ATOMS: atom_id res chain seq x y z
N THR A 1 30.30 -4.06 -0.24
CA THR A 1 29.50 -2.88 0.20
C THR A 1 28.84 -2.26 -1.02
N LEU A 2 27.71 -1.55 -0.86
CA LEU A 2 27.04 -0.88 -2.00
C LEU A 2 27.94 0.15 -2.69
N MET A 3 28.82 0.82 -1.93
CA MET A 3 29.80 1.76 -2.48
C MET A 3 30.79 1.07 -3.44
N ASN A 4 31.32 -0.10 -3.08
CA ASN A 4 32.30 -0.80 -3.91
C ASN A 4 31.69 -1.28 -5.24
N ILE A 5 30.41 -1.66 -5.21
CA ILE A 5 29.69 -2.10 -6.41
C ILE A 5 29.37 -0.89 -7.31
N ALA A 6 29.07 0.27 -6.72
CA ALA A 6 28.85 1.51 -7.46
C ALA A 6 30.14 2.02 -8.12
N ASP A 7 31.29 1.91 -7.44
CA ASP A 7 32.58 2.35 -7.95
C ASP A 7 33.17 1.40 -9.01
N ASN A 8 33.04 0.08 -8.83
CA ASN A 8 33.62 -0.93 -9.71
C ASN A 8 32.57 -1.99 -10.11
N PRO A 9 31.59 -1.64 -10.97
CA PRO A 9 30.46 -2.52 -11.26
C PRO A 9 30.84 -3.79 -12.02
N THR A 10 32.00 -3.82 -12.67
CA THR A 10 32.49 -4.97 -13.45
C THR A 10 33.50 -5.83 -12.68
N ASN A 11 33.91 -5.42 -11.47
CA ASN A 11 34.86 -6.16 -10.65
C ASN A 11 34.33 -6.36 -9.22
N VAL A 12 33.45 -7.36 -9.08
CA VAL A 12 32.83 -7.74 -7.81
C VAL A 12 33.13 -9.22 -7.57
N GLN A 13 33.82 -9.51 -6.46
CA GLN A 13 34.29 -10.86 -6.13
C GLN A 13 33.80 -11.30 -4.75
N LEU A 14 33.61 -12.60 -4.59
CA LEU A 14 33.27 -13.21 -3.30
C LEU A 14 34.55 -13.49 -2.50
N PRO A 15 34.51 -13.43 -1.15
CA PRO A 15 35.66 -13.78 -0.33
C PRO A 15 36.16 -15.20 -0.66
N GLY A 16 37.45 -15.34 -0.98
CA GLY A 16 38.06 -16.62 -1.33
C GLY A 16 37.94 -17.04 -2.81
N MET A 17 37.25 -16.26 -3.65
CA MET A 17 37.08 -16.52 -5.09
C MET A 17 37.69 -15.38 -5.90
N TYR A 18 38.97 -15.49 -6.22
CA TYR A 18 39.68 -14.48 -7.03
C TYR A 18 39.72 -14.93 -8.49
N ASN A 19 38.83 -14.36 -9.31
CA ASN A 19 38.76 -14.66 -10.73
C ASN A 19 39.01 -13.38 -11.54
N LYS A 20 39.86 -13.43 -12.58
CA LYS A 20 40.23 -12.25 -13.39
C LYS A 20 39.21 -11.90 -14.48
N GLN A 21 38.07 -12.58 -14.50
CA GLN A 21 37.02 -12.32 -15.48
C GLN A 21 36.23 -11.08 -15.11
N GLU A 22 35.97 -10.24 -16.11
CA GLU A 22 35.16 -9.05 -15.96
C GLU A 22 33.66 -9.41 -15.92
N ASN A 23 32.95 -8.91 -14.90
CA ASN A 23 31.51 -9.12 -14.75
C ASN A 23 30.72 -8.16 -15.63
N LYS A 24 29.53 -8.60 -16.08
CA LYS A 24 28.59 -7.70 -16.75
C LYS A 24 28.05 -6.66 -15.77
N ARG A 25 27.96 -5.40 -16.22
CA ARG A 25 27.33 -4.31 -15.45
C ARG A 25 25.84 -4.56 -15.28
N VAL A 26 25.34 -4.45 -14.06
CA VAL A 26 23.93 -4.61 -13.70
C VAL A 26 23.38 -3.29 -13.14
N PRO A 27 22.29 -2.73 -13.69
CA PRO A 27 21.63 -1.57 -13.09
C PRO A 27 20.88 -1.98 -11.82
N ILE A 28 20.93 -1.14 -10.79
CA ILE A 28 20.22 -1.34 -9.52
C ILE A 28 19.15 -0.26 -9.40
N VAL A 29 17.91 -0.67 -9.17
CA VAL A 29 16.79 0.23 -8.89
C VAL A 29 16.40 0.07 -7.43
N VAL A 30 16.31 1.20 -6.71
CA VAL A 30 15.93 1.23 -5.29
C VAL A 30 14.73 2.16 -5.14
N THR A 31 13.71 1.70 -4.41
CA THR A 31 12.54 2.49 -4.04
C THR A 31 12.53 2.74 -2.53
N GLY A 32 12.05 3.89 -2.11
CA GLY A 32 12.01 4.29 -0.71
C GLY A 32 11.19 5.56 -0.51
N ASN A 33 10.69 5.75 0.72
CA ASN A 33 9.85 6.90 1.06
C ASN A 33 10.69 8.17 1.24
N ASP A 34 11.80 8.06 1.97
CA ASP A 34 12.76 9.14 2.17
C ASP A 34 14.17 8.55 2.26
N PHE A 35 15.10 9.13 1.48
CA PHE A 35 16.50 8.73 1.46
C PHE A 35 17.40 9.66 2.29
N SER A 36 16.81 10.53 3.13
CA SER A 36 17.54 11.48 3.99
C SER A 36 18.47 10.80 5.01
N THR A 37 18.11 9.59 5.48
CA THR A 37 18.87 8.82 6.47
C THR A 37 19.93 7.90 5.85
N LEU A 38 20.02 7.82 4.52
CA LEU A 38 21.06 7.01 3.88
C LEU A 38 22.45 7.61 4.11
N TYR A 39 23.46 6.74 4.14
CA TYR A 39 24.84 7.13 4.29
C TYR A 39 25.25 8.09 3.15
N ALA A 40 25.52 9.36 3.50
CA ALA A 40 25.69 10.46 2.54
C ALA A 40 26.71 10.19 1.39
N PRO A 41 27.81 9.45 1.59
CA PRO A 41 28.71 9.05 0.50
C PRO A 41 28.13 8.12 -0.60
N LEU A 42 26.99 7.46 -0.36
CA LEU A 42 26.24 6.72 -1.39
C LEU A 42 25.39 7.65 -2.26
N ILE A 43 25.06 8.82 -1.72
CA ILE A 43 24.15 9.81 -2.31
C ILE A 43 24.93 10.88 -3.09
N ARG A 44 26.26 10.80 -3.12
CA ARG A 44 27.09 11.71 -3.91
C ARG A 44 26.84 11.51 -5.40
N ASP A 45 26.94 12.63 -6.11
CA ASP A 45 26.80 12.70 -7.55
C ASP A 45 27.76 11.71 -8.25
N GLY A 46 27.23 10.94 -9.21
CA GLY A 46 27.97 9.91 -9.96
C GLY A 46 27.78 8.44 -9.50
N ARG A 47 27.17 8.17 -8.33
CA ARG A 47 26.89 6.79 -7.84
C ARG A 47 25.41 6.42 -7.78
N MET A 48 24.56 7.41 -7.55
CA MET A 48 23.12 7.25 -7.42
C MET A 48 22.44 8.45 -8.07
N GLU A 49 21.49 8.18 -8.96
CA GLU A 49 20.58 9.19 -9.49
C GLU A 49 19.32 9.21 -8.64
N LYS A 50 18.91 10.39 -8.16
CA LYS A 50 17.66 10.56 -7.42
C LYS A 50 16.54 10.97 -8.37
N PHE A 51 15.46 10.22 -8.34
CA PHE A 51 14.22 10.57 -9.03
C PHE A 51 13.11 10.76 -8.01
N TYR A 52 12.63 12.00 -7.89
CA TYR A 52 11.45 12.31 -7.09
C TYR A 52 10.22 12.21 -7.98
N TRP A 53 9.33 11.29 -7.62
CA TRP A 53 8.08 11.09 -8.34
C TRP A 53 6.89 11.46 -7.45
N ALA A 54 6.14 12.46 -7.87
CA ALA A 54 4.84 12.79 -7.31
C ALA A 54 3.82 12.71 -8.45
N PRO A 55 2.78 11.87 -8.34
CA PRO A 55 1.86 11.62 -9.42
C PRO A 55 1.06 12.88 -9.76
N THR A 56 1.03 13.24 -11.04
CA THR A 56 0.16 14.30 -11.55
C THR A 56 -1.30 13.83 -11.59
N ARG A 57 -2.24 14.76 -11.80
CA ARG A 57 -3.66 14.40 -11.98
C ARG A 57 -3.84 13.42 -13.15
N GLU A 58 -3.12 13.63 -14.25
CA GLU A 58 -3.18 12.75 -15.42
C GLU A 58 -2.63 11.35 -15.11
N ASP A 59 -1.51 11.26 -14.38
CA ASP A 59 -0.96 9.98 -13.93
C ASP A 59 -1.97 9.22 -13.06
N ARG A 60 -2.64 9.93 -12.13
CA ARG A 60 -3.66 9.32 -11.26
C ARG A 60 -4.84 8.78 -12.06
N ILE A 61 -5.34 9.54 -13.03
CA ILE A 61 -6.42 9.09 -13.92
C ILE A 61 -5.96 7.91 -14.76
N GLY A 62 -4.74 7.95 -15.30
CA GLY A 62 -4.16 6.86 -16.09
C GLY A 62 -4.05 5.56 -15.30
N VAL A 63 -3.50 5.62 -14.08
CA VAL A 63 -3.38 4.44 -13.22
C VAL A 63 -4.76 3.95 -12.75
N ALA A 64 -5.67 4.84 -12.36
CA ALA A 64 -7.04 4.45 -12.00
C ALA A 64 -7.77 3.76 -13.16
N THR A 65 -7.58 4.26 -14.39
CA THR A 65 -8.10 3.61 -15.61
C THR A 65 -7.52 2.21 -15.79
N GLY A 66 -6.24 2.02 -15.49
CA GLY A 66 -5.60 0.70 -15.48
C GLY A 66 -6.21 -0.26 -14.44
N ILE A 67 -6.52 0.24 -13.24
CA ILE A 67 -7.12 -0.55 -12.15
C ILE A 67 -8.51 -1.07 -12.54
N PHE A 68 -9.36 -0.21 -13.13
CA PHE A 68 -10.74 -0.56 -13.51
C PHE A 68 -10.87 -1.10 -14.94
N ARG A 69 -9.76 -1.40 -15.62
CA ARG A 69 -9.75 -1.83 -17.04
C ARG A 69 -10.59 -3.10 -17.27
N THR A 70 -10.54 -4.04 -16.34
CA THR A 70 -11.30 -5.30 -16.44
C THR A 70 -12.79 -5.12 -16.19
N ASP A 71 -13.17 -4.04 -15.51
CA ASP A 71 -14.53 -3.85 -15.00
C ASP A 71 -15.38 -2.97 -15.94
N ASN A 72 -14.80 -2.55 -17.07
CA ASN A 72 -15.45 -1.79 -18.15
C ASN A 72 -16.13 -0.49 -17.69
N VAL A 73 -15.51 0.22 -16.74
CA VAL A 73 -16.00 1.51 -16.24
C VAL A 73 -15.75 2.61 -17.29
N PRO A 74 -16.73 3.49 -17.58
CA PRO A 74 -16.52 4.62 -18.48
C PRO A 74 -15.38 5.52 -18.00
N ALA A 75 -14.54 5.98 -18.94
CA ALA A 75 -13.43 6.88 -18.62
C ALA A 75 -13.90 8.17 -17.91
N GLN A 76 -15.08 8.68 -18.26
CA GLN A 76 -15.67 9.87 -17.62
C GLN A 76 -15.97 9.63 -16.13
N ASP A 77 -16.37 8.42 -15.77
CA ASP A 77 -16.69 8.07 -14.38
C ASP A 77 -15.41 7.91 -13.55
N ILE A 78 -14.35 7.35 -14.14
CA ILE A 78 -13.03 7.29 -13.51
C ILE A 78 -12.48 8.69 -13.24
N VAL A 79 -12.62 9.62 -14.19
CA VAL A 79 -12.19 11.01 -14.01
C VAL A 79 -12.95 11.67 -12.85
N LYS A 80 -14.28 11.54 -12.81
CA LYS A 80 -15.09 12.06 -11.70
C LYS A 80 -14.69 11.45 -10.36
N LEU A 81 -14.43 10.14 -10.33
CA LEU A 81 -14.01 9.43 -9.13
C LEU A 81 -12.68 9.96 -8.60
N VAL A 82 -11.68 10.14 -9.47
CA VAL A 82 -10.38 10.69 -9.08
C VAL A 82 -10.50 12.14 -8.59
N ASP A 83 -11.33 12.95 -9.25
CA ASP A 83 -11.58 14.34 -8.88
C ASP A 83 -12.32 14.49 -7.55
N THR A 84 -13.16 13.51 -7.19
CA THR A 84 -13.89 13.50 -5.91
C THR A 84 -12.97 13.21 -4.73
N PHE A 85 -11.90 12.44 -4.95
CA PHE A 85 -10.95 12.03 -3.91
C PHE A 85 -9.53 12.56 -4.18
N PRO A 86 -9.31 13.89 -4.18
CA PRO A 86 -8.04 14.49 -4.60
C PRO A 86 -6.88 14.19 -3.64
N GLY A 87 -7.16 14.00 -2.34
CA GLY A 87 -6.13 13.73 -1.32
C GLY A 87 -5.77 12.25 -1.12
N GLN A 88 -6.40 11.34 -1.88
CA GLN A 88 -6.17 9.90 -1.75
C GLN A 88 -5.05 9.43 -2.66
N SER A 89 -4.20 8.54 -2.13
CA SER A 89 -3.14 7.86 -2.89
C SER A 89 -3.72 6.89 -3.91
N ILE A 90 -2.89 6.42 -4.85
CA ILE A 90 -3.37 5.60 -5.98
C ILE A 90 -3.85 4.21 -5.52
N ASP A 91 -3.24 3.68 -4.46
CA ASP A 91 -3.64 2.43 -3.79
C ASP A 91 -5.08 2.46 -3.26
N PHE A 92 -5.61 3.65 -2.92
CA PHE A 92 -7.01 3.83 -2.51
C PHE A 92 -7.99 3.30 -3.55
N PHE A 93 -7.74 3.54 -4.84
CA PHE A 93 -8.62 3.06 -5.90
C PHE A 93 -8.54 1.54 -6.08
N GLY A 94 -7.38 0.94 -5.80
CA GLY A 94 -7.22 -0.51 -5.73
C GLY A 94 -7.98 -1.13 -4.56
N ALA A 95 -7.90 -0.50 -3.38
CA ALA A 95 -8.66 -0.89 -2.20
C ALA A 95 -10.18 -0.73 -2.41
N LEU A 96 -10.60 0.35 -3.08
CA LEU A 96 -11.99 0.59 -3.46
C LEU A 96 -12.53 -0.54 -4.34
N ARG A 97 -11.78 -0.90 -5.39
CA ARG A 97 -12.13 -2.03 -6.27
C ARG A 97 -12.27 -3.31 -5.47
N ALA A 98 -11.27 -3.63 -4.63
CA ALA A 98 -11.28 -4.84 -3.80
C ALA A 98 -12.50 -4.90 -2.86
N ARG A 99 -12.88 -3.78 -2.23
CA ARG A 99 -14.04 -3.73 -1.33
C ARG A 99 -15.36 -4.08 -2.02
N VAL A 100 -15.52 -3.70 -3.28
CA VAL A 100 -16.72 -4.07 -4.04
C VAL A 100 -16.76 -5.59 -4.29
N TYR A 101 -15.62 -6.21 -4.60
CA TYR A 101 -15.53 -7.66 -4.72
C TYR A 101 -15.74 -8.37 -3.38
N ASP A 102 -15.18 -7.84 -2.29
CA ASP A 102 -15.32 -8.39 -0.95
C ASP A 102 -16.80 -8.44 -0.52
N ASP A 103 -17.60 -7.44 -0.89
CA ASP A 103 -19.04 -7.42 -0.60
C ASP A 103 -19.80 -8.54 -1.34
N GLU A 104 -19.45 -8.80 -2.61
CA GLU A 104 -20.05 -9.92 -3.36
C GLU A 104 -19.64 -11.28 -2.79
N VAL A 105 -18.37 -11.45 -2.39
CA VAL A 105 -17.90 -12.66 -1.71
C VAL A 105 -18.61 -12.81 -0.35
N ARG A 106 -18.84 -11.72 0.38
CA ARG A 106 -19.58 -11.73 1.64
C ARG A 106 -21.03 -12.17 1.44
N LYS A 107 -21.71 -11.68 0.40
CA LYS A 107 -23.07 -12.12 0.04
C LYS A 107 -23.10 -13.61 -0.29
N PHE A 108 -22.12 -14.09 -1.04
CA PHE A 108 -21.97 -15.52 -1.35
C PHE A 108 -21.78 -16.38 -0.10
N VAL A 109 -20.87 -15.99 0.80
CA VAL A 109 -20.64 -16.70 2.08
C VAL A 109 -21.91 -16.73 2.92
N THR A 110 -22.62 -15.60 3.01
CA THR A 110 -23.86 -15.49 3.78
C THR A 110 -24.99 -16.34 3.16
N GLY A 111 -25.06 -16.41 1.83
CA GLY A 111 -26.08 -17.18 1.11
C GLY A 111 -25.90 -18.70 1.20
N ILE A 112 -24.66 -19.19 1.29
CA ILE A 112 -24.35 -20.63 1.38
C ILE A 112 -24.34 -21.14 2.82
N GLY A 113 -24.15 -20.26 3.79
CA GLY A 113 -23.94 -20.61 5.19
C GLY A 113 -22.46 -20.92 5.47
N VAL A 114 -21.93 -20.36 6.55
CA VAL A 114 -20.49 -20.41 6.89
C VAL A 114 -20.00 -21.85 7.05
N GLU A 115 -20.84 -22.71 7.58
CA GLU A 115 -20.63 -24.14 7.76
C GLU A 115 -20.41 -24.91 6.45
N THR A 116 -20.99 -24.44 5.33
CA THR A 116 -20.98 -25.14 4.04
C THR A 116 -19.92 -24.62 3.08
N VAL A 117 -19.35 -23.42 3.34
CA VAL A 117 -18.34 -22.78 2.47
C VAL A 117 -17.12 -23.68 2.21
N GLY A 118 -16.58 -24.32 3.26
CA GLY A 118 -15.39 -25.17 3.10
C GLY A 118 -15.63 -26.37 2.16
N LYS A 119 -16.82 -26.98 2.23
CA LYS A 119 -17.20 -28.08 1.34
C LYS A 119 -17.36 -27.60 -0.10
N ARG A 120 -17.95 -26.42 -0.31
CA ARG A 120 -18.19 -25.86 -1.64
C ARG A 120 -16.92 -25.35 -2.34
N LEU A 121 -15.95 -24.85 -1.58
CA LEU A 121 -14.70 -24.27 -2.12
C LEU A 121 -13.61 -25.31 -2.39
N VAL A 122 -13.36 -26.23 -1.44
CA VAL A 122 -12.19 -27.11 -1.48
C VAL A 122 -12.55 -28.54 -1.88
N ASN A 123 -13.69 -29.05 -1.38
CA ASN A 123 -14.09 -30.45 -1.53
C ASN A 123 -15.23 -30.65 -2.55
N SER A 124 -15.38 -29.75 -3.51
CA SER A 124 -16.41 -29.83 -4.55
C SER A 124 -15.89 -30.49 -5.82
N LEU A 125 -16.69 -31.41 -6.38
CA LEU A 125 -16.45 -32.03 -7.70
C LEU A 125 -16.67 -31.04 -8.85
N GLU A 126 -17.40 -29.94 -8.62
CA GLU A 126 -17.71 -28.90 -9.61
C GLU A 126 -16.61 -27.85 -9.75
N GLY A 127 -15.53 -27.95 -8.97
CA GLY A 127 -14.45 -26.96 -8.93
C GLY A 127 -14.81 -25.66 -8.17
N PRO A 128 -13.86 -24.71 -8.12
CA PRO A 128 -14.07 -23.42 -7.43
C PRO A 128 -15.20 -22.63 -8.08
N PRO A 129 -16.06 -21.95 -7.29
CA PRO A 129 -17.10 -21.09 -7.83
C PRO A 129 -16.48 -19.96 -8.65
N VAL A 130 -16.94 -19.80 -9.89
CA VAL A 130 -16.59 -18.67 -10.73
C VAL A 130 -17.54 -17.52 -10.41
N PHE A 131 -17.00 -16.40 -9.95
CA PHE A 131 -17.77 -15.21 -9.64
C PHE A 131 -17.99 -14.38 -10.89
N GLU A 132 -19.23 -13.94 -11.10
CA GLU A 132 -19.50 -12.89 -12.08
C GLU A 132 -18.91 -11.57 -11.58
N GLN A 133 -18.33 -10.80 -12.50
CA GLN A 133 -17.76 -9.51 -12.15
C GLN A 133 -18.87 -8.55 -11.74
N PRO A 134 -18.79 -7.90 -10.56
CA PRO A 134 -19.78 -6.94 -10.14
C PRO A 134 -19.77 -5.72 -11.06
N LYS A 135 -20.96 -5.17 -11.32
CA LYS A 135 -21.10 -3.92 -12.06
C LYS A 135 -20.57 -2.76 -11.21
N MET A 136 -19.46 -2.16 -11.66
CA MET A 136 -18.81 -1.02 -11.03
C MET A 136 -19.45 0.30 -11.49
N THR A 137 -20.67 0.58 -11.03
CA THR A 137 -21.33 1.86 -11.32
C THR A 137 -20.69 2.99 -10.52
N LEU A 138 -20.71 4.22 -11.07
CA LEU A 138 -20.16 5.40 -10.41
C LEU A 138 -20.73 5.60 -9.00
N ASP A 139 -22.05 5.46 -8.82
CA ASP A 139 -22.71 5.63 -7.52
C ASP A 139 -22.18 4.64 -6.47
N LYS A 140 -22.01 3.36 -6.87
CA LYS A 140 -21.43 2.33 -5.99
C LYS A 140 -19.99 2.71 -5.62
N LEU A 141 -19.18 3.11 -6.59
CA LEU A 141 -17.79 3.52 -6.34
C LEU A 141 -17.69 4.74 -5.43
N LEU A 142 -18.59 5.72 -5.55
CA LEU A 142 -18.64 6.89 -4.67
C LEU A 142 -19.08 6.52 -3.25
N GLU A 143 -20.08 5.66 -3.10
CA GLU A 143 -20.54 5.16 -1.81
C GLU A 143 -19.41 4.44 -1.05
N TYR A 144 -18.79 3.45 -1.69
CA TYR A 144 -17.66 2.72 -1.09
C TYR A 144 -16.44 3.63 -0.87
N GLY A 145 -16.22 4.61 -1.74
CA GLY A 145 -15.16 5.59 -1.59
C GLY A 145 -15.33 6.42 -0.31
N ASN A 146 -16.52 6.97 -0.10
CA ASN A 146 -16.84 7.73 1.11
C ASN A 146 -16.75 6.87 2.38
N MET A 147 -17.21 5.61 2.31
CA MET A 147 -17.09 4.67 3.42
C MET A 147 -15.62 4.43 3.80
N LEU A 148 -14.74 4.23 2.81
CA LEU A 148 -13.31 4.02 3.05
C LEU A 148 -12.63 5.27 3.63
N VAL A 149 -13.00 6.47 3.17
CA VAL A 149 -12.49 7.73 3.74
C VAL A 149 -12.91 7.87 5.20
N ALA A 150 -14.18 7.60 5.51
CA ALA A 150 -14.69 7.64 6.89
C ALA A 150 -13.97 6.62 7.79
N GLU A 151 -13.69 5.42 7.28
CA GLU A 151 -12.91 4.39 7.99
C GLU A 151 -11.48 4.88 8.28
N GLN A 152 -10.80 5.48 7.31
CA GLN A 152 -9.47 6.07 7.49
C GLN A 152 -9.47 7.20 8.53
N GLU A 153 -10.47 8.10 8.49
CA GLU A 153 -10.60 9.18 9.46
C GLU A 153 -10.87 8.65 10.87
N ASN A 154 -11.68 7.59 10.99
CA ASN A 154 -11.97 6.97 12.28
C ASN A 154 -10.72 6.33 12.88
N VAL A 155 -9.93 5.59 12.09
CA VAL A 155 -8.66 5.02 12.56
C VAL A 155 -7.71 6.11 13.06
N LYS A 156 -7.58 7.21 12.31
CA LYS A 156 -6.75 8.36 12.73
C LYS A 156 -7.26 8.98 14.04
N ARG A 157 -8.58 9.11 14.21
CA ARG A 157 -9.20 9.64 15.43
C ARG A 157 -8.94 8.73 16.63
N VAL A 158 -9.10 7.41 16.47
CA VAL A 158 -8.85 6.43 17.54
C VAL A 158 -7.38 6.46 17.95
N GLN A 159 -6.45 6.41 17.00
CA GLN A 159 -5.01 6.49 17.28
C GLN A 159 -4.64 7.79 18.01
N LEU A 160 -5.26 8.91 17.64
CA LEU A 160 -5.04 10.19 18.30
C LEU A 160 -5.57 10.17 19.74
N ALA A 161 -6.77 9.62 19.96
CA ALA A 161 -7.35 9.49 21.30
C ALA A 161 -6.50 8.58 22.20
N ASP A 162 -6.06 7.42 21.69
CA ASP A 162 -5.17 6.51 22.40
C ASP A 162 -3.86 7.19 22.80
N LYS A 163 -3.29 8.02 21.91
CA LYS A 163 -2.09 8.80 22.22
C LYS A 163 -2.31 9.78 23.37
N TYR A 164 -3.42 10.53 23.35
CA TYR A 164 -3.76 11.46 24.43
C TYR A 164 -4.02 10.75 25.76
N LEU A 165 -4.72 9.60 25.75
CA LEU A 165 -4.98 8.82 26.96
C LEU A 165 -3.69 8.23 27.54
N ASN A 166 -2.79 7.74 26.68
CA ASN A 166 -1.48 7.23 27.13
C ASN A 166 -0.58 8.35 27.67
N GLU A 167 -0.55 9.52 27.03
CA GLU A 167 0.20 10.68 27.52
C GLU A 167 -0.38 11.23 28.82
N ALA A 168 -1.71 11.24 28.99
CA ALA A 168 -2.36 11.60 30.24
C ALA A 168 -2.06 10.59 31.36
N ALA A 169 -2.12 9.28 31.06
CA ALA A 169 -1.79 8.23 32.03
C ALA A 169 -0.31 8.26 32.45
N LEU A 170 0.60 8.55 31.52
CA LEU A 170 2.02 8.78 31.83
C LEU A 170 2.24 10.06 32.64
N GLY A 171 1.47 11.11 32.37
CA GLY A 171 1.48 12.36 33.13
C GLY A 171 1.03 12.18 34.59
N ASP A 172 -0.03 11.39 34.81
CA ASP A 172 -0.52 11.06 36.15
C ASP A 172 0.42 10.09 36.87
N ALA A 173 1.00 9.09 36.18
CA ALA A 173 1.99 8.19 36.77
C ALA A 173 3.27 8.91 37.23
N ASN A 174 3.71 9.92 36.46
CA ASN A 174 4.84 10.79 36.84
C ASN A 174 4.50 11.70 38.02
N ARG A 175 3.26 12.22 38.11
CA ARG A 175 2.81 12.99 39.28
C ARG A 175 2.74 12.13 40.54
N ASP A 176 2.20 10.91 40.43
CA ASP A 176 2.09 9.98 41.54
C ASP A 176 3.45 9.52 42.07
N SER A 177 4.46 9.41 41.20
CA SER A 177 5.84 9.09 41.60
C SER A 177 6.60 10.29 42.19
N ILE A 178 6.26 11.53 41.80
CA ILE A 178 6.72 12.77 42.44
C ILE A 178 6.12 12.93 43.84
N ASP A 179 4.82 12.71 44.01
CA ASP A 179 4.17 12.81 45.32
C ASP A 179 4.61 11.70 46.29
N ARG A 180 4.99 10.52 45.78
CA ARG A 180 5.51 9.41 46.60
C ARG A 180 7.02 9.49 46.88
N GLY A 181 7.72 10.50 46.36
CA GLY A 181 9.12 10.76 46.70
C GLY A 181 10.11 9.67 46.27
N THR A 182 9.77 8.88 45.25
CA THR A 182 10.67 7.86 44.69
C THR A 182 11.36 8.41 43.45
N PHE A 183 12.42 9.19 43.65
CA PHE A 183 13.42 9.54 42.62
C PHE A 183 14.81 9.22 43.13
#